data_AF-A0A368V6I4-F1
#
_entry.id   AF-A0A368V6I4-F1
#
_cell.length_a   1.000
_cell.length_b   1.000
_cell.length_c   1.000
_cell.angle_alpha   90.00
_cell.angle_beta   90.00
_cell.angle_gamma   90.00
#
_symmetry.space_group_name_H-M   'P 1'
#
loop_
_entity.id
_entity.type
_entity.pdbx_description
1 polymer ?
#
loop_
_entity_poly.entity_id
_entity_poly.type
_entity_poly.pdbx_seq_one_letter_code
_entity_poly.pdbx_strand_id
1 'polypeptide(L)'
;LYCLRFLLMILLLVEMMNQSLGTCPNFGVHFRVPQVRKAAREKLPEIAGSTDPDYVVEALSIALSNWNSWGRIEEGDKEVLLQIICEEKIAKSLRSKLISSASGPMPSLFSQLGRTPILDEKMEEIASFAIQPSVRAKAYRSLFEGRIVWMEGRKWEWTDICYCEGRLKPVVAERKLNVKAPMLELLKKSSEDRSSIVRRVSAEILIRELDSLGSVARTFTERFISDKSRPVSERGEFALKKLDEAERATTS
;
A
#
# COMPACT_ATOMS: atom_id res chain seq x y z
N LEU A 1 -27.90 -8.89 -15.41
CA LEU A 1 -28.09 -7.47 -15.85
C LEU A 1 -28.13 -6.45 -14.70
N TYR A 2 -28.68 -6.78 -13.52
CA TYR A 2 -28.70 -5.87 -12.36
C TYR A 2 -27.30 -5.61 -11.76
N CYS A 3 -26.41 -6.60 -11.73
CA CYS A 3 -25.03 -6.45 -11.20
C CYS A 3 -24.15 -5.47 -11.99
N LEU A 4 -24.22 -5.49 -13.33
CA LEU A 4 -23.39 -4.60 -14.16
C LEU A 4 -23.84 -3.15 -14.02
N ARG A 5 -25.17 -2.91 -13.91
CA ARG A 5 -25.76 -1.59 -13.66
C ARG A 5 -25.39 -1.04 -12.28
N PHE A 6 -25.22 -1.89 -11.29
CA PHE A 6 -24.89 -1.49 -9.92
C PHE A 6 -23.40 -1.15 -9.75
N LEU A 7 -22.52 -1.97 -10.35
CA LEU A 7 -21.11 -1.63 -10.47
C LEU A 7 -20.94 -0.35 -11.30
N LEU A 8 -21.69 -0.22 -12.40
CA LEU A 8 -21.77 1.04 -13.15
C LEU A 8 -22.30 2.17 -12.28
N MET A 9 -23.25 1.94 -11.37
CA MET A 9 -23.82 3.01 -10.55
C MET A 9 -22.84 3.48 -9.47
N ILE A 10 -22.09 2.57 -8.83
CA ILE A 10 -21.03 2.96 -7.89
C ILE A 10 -19.89 3.63 -8.66
N LEU A 11 -19.44 3.05 -9.76
CA LEU A 11 -18.44 3.67 -10.63
C LEU A 11 -18.93 4.99 -11.19
N LEU A 12 -20.19 5.13 -11.60
CA LEU A 12 -20.78 6.38 -12.08
C LEU A 12 -20.98 7.38 -10.95
N LEU A 13 -21.31 6.98 -9.72
CA LEU A 13 -21.40 7.91 -8.59
C LEU A 13 -20.01 8.43 -8.24
N VAL A 14 -19.02 7.54 -8.22
CA VAL A 14 -17.62 7.85 -8.01
C VAL A 14 -17.04 8.69 -9.16
N GLU A 15 -17.41 8.38 -10.40
CA GLU A 15 -17.06 9.15 -11.60
C GLU A 15 -17.83 10.47 -11.65
N MET A 16 -19.08 10.55 -11.19
CA MET A 16 -19.86 11.79 -11.06
C MET A 16 -19.32 12.69 -9.96
N MET A 17 -18.72 12.12 -8.91
CA MET A 17 -17.92 12.87 -7.94
C MET A 17 -16.64 13.44 -8.59
N ASN A 18 -16.17 12.85 -9.69
CA ASN A 18 -14.93 13.20 -10.40
C ASN A 18 -15.13 13.98 -11.73
N GLN A 19 -16.32 13.91 -12.36
CA GLN A 19 -16.53 14.33 -13.75
C GLN A 19 -16.29 15.83 -13.96
N SER A 20 -15.37 16.13 -14.87
CA SER A 20 -15.36 17.37 -15.66
C SER A 20 -16.34 17.22 -16.82
N LEU A 21 -17.60 17.60 -16.64
CA LEU A 21 -18.35 18.04 -17.81
C LEU A 21 -18.03 19.53 -17.98
N GLY A 22 -17.22 19.81 -19.00
CA GLY A 22 -17.01 21.16 -19.49
C GLY A 22 -18.36 21.82 -19.73
N THR A 23 -18.41 23.12 -19.48
CA THR A 23 -19.56 23.95 -19.82
C THR A 23 -19.83 23.84 -21.32
N CYS A 24 -20.80 23.03 -21.73
CA CYS A 24 -21.43 23.18 -23.04
C CYS A 24 -22.24 24.50 -23.00
N PRO A 25 -21.99 25.47 -23.89
CA PRO A 25 -22.60 26.80 -23.78
C PRO A 25 -24.12 26.85 -24.01
N ASN A 26 -24.79 25.75 -24.39
CA ASN A 26 -26.15 25.79 -24.91
C ASN A 26 -27.19 24.95 -24.15
N PHE A 27 -26.89 24.43 -22.96
CA PHE A 27 -27.91 23.88 -22.08
C PHE A 27 -27.66 24.31 -20.65
N GLY A 28 -28.51 25.20 -20.14
CA GLY A 28 -28.53 25.71 -18.77
C GLY A 28 -28.94 24.65 -17.74
N VAL A 29 -28.27 23.51 -17.71
CA VAL A 29 -28.36 22.55 -16.61
C VAL A 29 -27.15 22.79 -15.71
N HIS A 30 -27.34 23.61 -14.68
CA HIS A 30 -26.43 23.62 -13.55
C HIS A 30 -26.44 22.23 -12.91
N PHE A 31 -25.50 21.36 -13.27
CA PHE A 31 -25.26 20.16 -12.48
C PHE A 31 -24.86 20.65 -11.07
N ARG A 32 -25.75 20.45 -10.11
CA ARG A 32 -25.54 20.72 -8.68
C ARG A 32 -24.59 19.65 -8.12
N VAL A 33 -23.34 19.66 -8.59
CA VAL A 33 -22.29 18.68 -8.24
C VAL A 33 -22.13 18.55 -6.72
N PRO A 34 -22.14 19.63 -5.90
CA PRO A 34 -22.03 19.50 -4.44
C PRO A 34 -23.21 18.74 -3.80
N GLN A 35 -24.43 18.94 -4.28
CA GLN A 35 -25.62 18.28 -3.74
C GLN A 35 -25.65 16.79 -4.09
N VAL A 36 -25.20 16.43 -5.29
CA VAL A 36 -25.05 15.02 -5.68
C VAL A 36 -23.99 14.34 -4.84
N ARG A 37 -22.83 14.99 -4.60
CA ARG A 37 -21.79 14.46 -3.71
C ARG A 37 -22.31 14.27 -2.29
N LYS A 38 -23.04 15.25 -1.75
CA LYS A 38 -23.64 15.14 -0.42
C LYS A 38 -24.60 13.94 -0.32
N ALA A 39 -25.51 13.80 -1.30
CA ALA A 39 -26.45 12.68 -1.34
C ALA A 39 -25.71 11.33 -1.48
N ALA A 40 -24.65 11.28 -2.29
CA ALA A 40 -23.81 10.09 -2.45
C ALA A 40 -23.13 9.72 -1.13
N ARG A 41 -22.52 10.68 -0.41
CA ARG A 41 -21.90 10.46 0.90
C ARG A 41 -22.89 9.88 1.92
N GLU A 42 -24.13 10.35 1.91
CA GLU A 42 -25.19 9.87 2.82
C GLU A 42 -25.67 8.46 2.45
N LYS A 43 -25.74 8.12 1.15
CA LYS A 43 -26.34 6.86 0.69
C LYS A 43 -25.36 5.73 0.40
N LEU A 44 -24.10 6.02 0.09
CA LEU A 44 -23.09 5.02 -0.25
C LEU A 44 -22.89 3.97 0.86
N PRO A 45 -22.81 4.31 2.16
CA PRO A 45 -22.69 3.31 3.22
C PRO A 45 -23.88 2.35 3.31
N GLU A 46 -25.11 2.89 3.18
CA GLU A 46 -26.35 2.10 3.21
C GLU A 46 -26.38 1.10 2.04
N ILE A 47 -26.05 1.61 0.85
CA ILE A 47 -25.98 0.81 -0.38
C ILE A 47 -24.91 -0.27 -0.25
N ALA A 48 -23.72 0.07 0.22
CA ALA A 48 -22.62 -0.87 0.42
C ALA A 48 -22.99 -2.00 1.39
N GLY A 49 -23.62 -1.69 2.52
CA GLY A 49 -24.05 -2.68 3.51
C GLY A 49 -25.17 -3.61 3.03
N SER A 50 -25.99 -3.17 2.07
CA SER A 50 -27.03 -4.00 1.43
C SER A 50 -26.53 -4.84 0.25
N THR A 51 -25.31 -4.59 -0.21
CA THR A 51 -24.74 -5.24 -1.40
C THR A 51 -23.87 -6.42 -1.02
N ASP A 52 -23.72 -7.38 -1.93
CA ASP A 52 -22.72 -8.44 -1.75
C ASP A 52 -21.32 -7.82 -1.61
N PRO A 53 -20.57 -8.17 -0.54
CA PRO A 53 -19.23 -7.64 -0.29
C PRO A 53 -18.29 -7.75 -1.48
N ASP A 54 -18.35 -8.81 -2.28
CA ASP A 54 -17.39 -9.04 -3.36
C ASP A 54 -17.52 -7.98 -4.48
N TYR A 55 -18.73 -7.50 -4.75
CA TYR A 55 -18.95 -6.41 -5.70
C TYR A 55 -18.47 -5.07 -5.14
N VAL A 56 -18.69 -4.83 -3.85
CA VAL A 56 -18.22 -3.61 -3.19
C VAL A 56 -16.70 -3.57 -3.20
N VAL A 57 -16.05 -4.70 -2.92
CA VAL A 57 -14.59 -4.83 -2.94
C VAL A 57 -14.01 -4.56 -4.33
N GLU A 58 -14.64 -5.03 -5.40
CA GLU A 58 -14.17 -4.74 -6.76
C GLU A 58 -14.24 -3.24 -7.07
N ALA A 59 -15.36 -2.60 -6.74
CA ALA A 59 -15.53 -1.16 -6.91
C ALA A 59 -14.53 -0.35 -6.07
N LEU A 60 -14.35 -0.73 -4.80
CA LEU A 60 -13.37 -0.11 -3.89
C LEU A 60 -11.94 -0.30 -4.39
N SER A 61 -11.59 -1.45 -4.97
CA SER A 61 -10.26 -1.73 -5.51
C SER A 61 -9.92 -0.77 -6.65
N ILE A 62 -10.88 -0.49 -7.53
CA ILE A 62 -10.74 0.50 -8.59
C ILE A 62 -10.66 1.91 -8.01
N ALA A 63 -11.54 2.24 -7.06
CA ALA A 63 -11.60 3.58 -6.49
C ALA A 63 -10.31 3.95 -5.74
N LEU A 64 -9.85 3.11 -4.81
CA LEU A 64 -8.65 3.34 -4.01
C LEU A 64 -7.37 3.40 -4.87
N SER A 65 -7.34 2.66 -5.97
CA SER A 65 -6.18 2.69 -6.89
C SER A 65 -6.06 4.04 -7.61
N ASN A 66 -7.17 4.76 -7.79
CA ASN A 66 -7.22 5.95 -8.65
C ASN A 66 -7.58 7.25 -7.90
N TRP A 67 -8.07 7.20 -6.67
CA TRP A 67 -8.60 8.39 -5.98
C TRP A 67 -7.61 9.55 -5.78
N ASN A 68 -6.29 9.27 -5.73
CA ASN A 68 -5.26 10.32 -5.66
C ASN A 68 -5.06 11.04 -7.00
N SER A 69 -5.59 10.49 -8.09
CA SER A 69 -5.60 11.12 -9.43
C SER A 69 -6.87 11.93 -9.70
N TRP A 70 -7.89 11.80 -8.85
CA TRP A 70 -9.15 12.51 -8.98
C TRP A 70 -9.04 13.91 -8.39
N GLY A 71 -8.98 14.93 -9.25
CA GLY A 71 -8.74 16.32 -8.84
C GLY A 71 -9.88 16.98 -8.05
N ARG A 72 -11.05 16.33 -7.93
CA ARG A 72 -12.25 16.90 -7.25
C ARG A 72 -12.75 16.08 -6.05
N ILE A 73 -12.04 15.02 -5.66
CA ILE A 73 -12.39 14.27 -4.46
C ILE A 73 -12.11 15.13 -3.23
N GLU A 74 -13.11 15.29 -2.36
CA GLU A 74 -12.97 15.99 -1.09
C GLU A 74 -12.57 15.01 0.02
N GLU A 75 -12.05 15.52 1.13
CA GLU A 75 -11.69 14.68 2.27
C GLU A 75 -12.91 13.89 2.75
N GLY A 76 -14.08 14.55 2.87
CA GLY A 76 -15.35 13.92 3.24
C GLY A 76 -15.77 12.74 2.35
N ASP A 77 -15.32 12.71 1.09
CA ASP A 77 -15.58 11.58 0.19
C ASP A 77 -14.67 10.40 0.52
N LYS A 78 -13.41 10.66 0.88
CA LYS A 78 -12.44 9.65 1.32
C LYS A 78 -12.86 9.05 2.65
N GLU A 79 -13.33 9.86 3.60
CA GLU A 79 -13.83 9.36 4.89
C GLU A 79 -14.94 8.32 4.70
N VAL A 80 -15.90 8.58 3.80
CA VAL A 80 -17.00 7.63 3.53
C VAL A 80 -16.46 6.32 2.95
N LEU A 81 -15.50 6.37 2.03
CA LEU A 81 -14.86 5.16 1.50
C LEU A 81 -14.12 4.39 2.60
N LEU A 82 -13.39 5.08 3.48
CA LEU A 82 -12.70 4.48 4.61
C LEU A 82 -13.69 3.85 5.62
N GLN A 83 -14.85 4.45 5.84
CA GLN A 83 -15.91 3.89 6.68
C GLN A 83 -16.46 2.57 6.09
N ILE A 84 -16.73 2.52 4.79
CA ILE A 84 -17.20 1.32 4.10
C ILE A 84 -16.15 0.19 4.21
N ILE A 85 -14.88 0.53 4.06
CA ILE A 85 -13.76 -0.43 4.18
C ILE A 85 -13.70 -1.06 5.58
N CYS A 86 -14.06 -0.31 6.62
CA CYS A 86 -14.06 -0.78 8.00
C CYS A 86 -15.24 -1.71 8.33
N GLU A 87 -16.22 -1.90 7.45
CA GLU A 87 -17.28 -2.89 7.66
C GLU A 87 -16.70 -4.30 7.62
N GLU A 88 -16.92 -5.11 8.67
CA GLU A 88 -16.21 -6.39 8.85
C GLU A 88 -16.38 -7.36 7.66
N LYS A 89 -17.57 -7.41 7.06
CA LYS A 89 -17.82 -8.27 5.88
C LYS A 89 -16.96 -7.86 4.68
N ILE A 90 -16.86 -6.55 4.44
CA ILE A 90 -16.08 -5.95 3.35
C ILE A 90 -14.59 -6.07 3.65
N ALA A 91 -14.17 -5.77 4.88
CA ALA A 91 -12.79 -5.93 5.35
C ALA A 91 -12.30 -7.37 5.16
N LYS A 92 -13.12 -8.36 5.51
CA LYS A 92 -12.81 -9.78 5.30
C LYS A 92 -12.63 -10.11 3.82
N SER A 93 -13.54 -9.68 2.95
CA SER A 93 -13.42 -9.90 1.49
C SER A 93 -12.18 -9.19 0.91
N LEU A 94 -11.86 -7.97 1.35
CA LEU A 94 -10.63 -7.25 0.96
C LEU A 94 -9.37 -8.02 1.34
N ARG A 95 -9.30 -8.55 2.58
CA ARG A 95 -8.17 -9.37 3.03
C ARG A 95 -8.01 -10.62 2.18
N SER A 96 -9.11 -11.33 1.94
CA SER A 96 -9.10 -12.52 1.08
C SER A 96 -8.64 -12.19 -0.34
N LYS A 97 -9.09 -11.08 -0.93
CA LYS A 97 -8.67 -10.62 -2.25
C LYS A 97 -7.18 -10.27 -2.30
N LEU A 98 -6.65 -9.60 -1.28
CA LEU A 98 -5.20 -9.29 -1.20
C LEU A 98 -4.34 -10.55 -1.18
N ILE A 99 -4.80 -11.61 -0.53
CA ILE A 99 -4.07 -12.88 -0.43
C ILE A 99 -4.18 -13.67 -1.74
N SER A 100 -5.39 -13.78 -2.30
CA SER A 100 -5.67 -14.69 -3.43
C SER A 100 -5.48 -14.07 -4.82
N SER A 101 -5.37 -12.75 -4.96
CA SER A 101 -5.25 -12.12 -6.28
C SER A 101 -3.83 -12.24 -6.83
N ALA A 102 -3.68 -13.00 -7.93
CA ALA A 102 -2.40 -13.16 -8.62
C ALA A 102 -1.99 -11.94 -9.47
N SER A 103 -2.93 -11.05 -9.79
CA SER A 103 -2.72 -9.89 -10.67
C SER A 103 -3.39 -8.61 -10.16
N GLY A 104 -3.11 -7.50 -10.83
CA GLY A 104 -3.67 -6.18 -10.51
C GLY A 104 -2.83 -5.37 -9.52
N PRO A 105 -3.25 -4.12 -9.21
CA PRO A 105 -2.49 -3.17 -8.39
C PRO A 105 -2.58 -3.46 -6.89
N MET A 106 -2.48 -4.74 -6.48
CA MET A 106 -2.61 -5.18 -5.09
C MET A 106 -1.59 -4.52 -4.14
N PRO A 107 -0.33 -4.26 -4.53
CA PRO A 107 0.60 -3.52 -3.66
C PRO A 107 0.16 -2.07 -3.42
N SER A 108 -0.50 -1.44 -4.39
CA SER A 108 -1.08 -0.11 -4.22
C SER A 108 -2.27 -0.19 -3.27
N LEU A 109 -3.20 -1.12 -3.53
CA LEU A 109 -4.37 -1.36 -2.69
C LEU A 109 -3.98 -1.62 -1.23
N PHE A 110 -3.00 -2.50 -0.98
CA PHE A 110 -2.43 -2.76 0.34
C PHE A 110 -1.98 -1.47 1.04
N SER A 111 -1.26 -0.59 0.33
CA SER A 111 -0.88 0.72 0.88
C SER A 111 -2.11 1.53 1.27
N GLN A 112 -3.09 1.61 0.38
CA GLN A 112 -4.24 2.48 0.60
C GLN A 112 -5.09 2.02 1.78
N LEU A 113 -5.29 0.69 1.91
CA LEU A 113 -5.98 0.05 3.03
C LEU A 113 -5.25 0.25 4.36
N GLY A 114 -3.94 0.49 4.33
CA GLY A 114 -3.12 0.84 5.49
C GLY A 114 -3.58 2.08 6.27
N ARG A 115 -4.42 2.94 5.68
CA ARG A 115 -5.09 4.05 6.38
C ARG A 115 -6.01 3.58 7.51
N THR A 116 -6.51 2.35 7.41
CA THR A 116 -7.43 1.74 8.37
C THR A 116 -6.73 0.62 9.16
N PRO A 117 -7.23 0.23 10.34
CA PRO A 117 -6.64 -0.84 11.15
C PRO A 117 -6.97 -2.26 10.62
N ILE A 118 -7.70 -2.41 9.52
CA ILE A 118 -8.25 -3.71 9.04
C ILE A 118 -7.17 -4.77 8.75
N LEU A 119 -5.94 -4.35 8.48
CA LEU A 119 -4.82 -5.22 8.10
C LEU A 119 -3.94 -5.60 9.30
N ASP A 120 -4.07 -4.92 10.44
CA ASP A 120 -3.08 -4.97 11.50
C ASP A 120 -2.93 -6.39 12.05
N GLU A 121 -4.03 -6.99 12.49
CA GLU A 121 -4.04 -8.35 13.06
C GLU A 121 -3.66 -9.45 12.06
N LYS A 122 -3.81 -9.18 10.76
CA LYS A 122 -3.62 -10.16 9.68
C LYS A 122 -2.36 -9.91 8.85
N MET A 123 -1.49 -9.02 9.33
CA MET A 123 -0.30 -8.60 8.59
C MET A 123 0.66 -9.76 8.31
N GLU A 124 0.90 -10.63 9.29
CA GLU A 124 1.77 -11.80 9.13
C GLU A 124 1.18 -12.84 8.16
N GLU A 125 -0.14 -13.01 8.17
CA GLU A 125 -0.86 -13.89 7.26
C GLU A 125 -0.68 -13.40 5.81
N ILE A 126 -0.85 -12.09 5.59
CA ILE A 126 -0.63 -11.47 4.28
C ILE A 126 0.83 -11.61 3.84
N ALA A 127 1.78 -11.37 4.75
CA ALA A 127 3.21 -11.50 4.46
C ALA A 127 3.60 -12.93 4.04
N SER A 128 2.94 -13.94 4.59
CA SER A 128 3.28 -15.35 4.35
C SER A 128 2.55 -15.92 3.13
N PHE A 129 1.27 -15.60 2.95
CA PHE A 129 0.40 -16.32 2.02
C PHE A 129 0.00 -15.54 0.76
N ALA A 130 0.22 -14.21 0.70
CA ALA A 130 -0.18 -13.46 -0.48
C ALA A 130 0.50 -13.99 -1.75
N ILE A 131 -0.27 -14.21 -2.81
CA ILE A 131 0.25 -14.79 -4.05
C ILE A 131 1.27 -13.85 -4.70
N GLN A 132 0.97 -12.55 -4.73
CA GLN A 132 1.87 -11.54 -5.30
C GLN A 132 3.08 -11.26 -4.40
N PRO A 133 4.32 -11.48 -4.89
CA PRO A 133 5.51 -11.21 -4.10
C PRO A 133 5.67 -9.75 -3.66
N SER A 134 5.20 -8.81 -4.48
CA SER A 134 5.23 -7.39 -4.15
C SER A 134 4.34 -7.04 -2.95
N VAL A 135 3.24 -7.77 -2.74
CA VAL A 135 2.38 -7.62 -1.55
C VAL A 135 3.09 -8.20 -0.33
N ARG A 136 3.64 -9.42 -0.43
CA ARG A 136 4.43 -10.03 0.65
C ARG A 136 5.59 -9.14 1.09
N ALA A 137 6.36 -8.63 0.13
CA ALA A 137 7.51 -7.76 0.38
C ALA A 137 7.09 -6.48 1.14
N LYS A 138 5.93 -5.93 0.80
CA LYS A 138 5.39 -4.73 1.45
C LYS A 138 4.89 -5.02 2.85
N ALA A 139 4.21 -6.15 3.06
CA ALA A 139 3.77 -6.60 4.38
C ALA A 139 4.97 -6.88 5.31
N TYR A 140 6.00 -7.58 4.82
CA TYR A 140 7.25 -7.76 5.57
C TYR A 140 7.92 -6.43 5.90
N ARG A 141 8.02 -5.50 4.94
CA ARG A 141 8.57 -4.17 5.21
C ARG A 141 7.77 -3.43 6.29
N SER A 142 6.45 -3.49 6.25
CA SER A 142 5.59 -2.89 7.27
C SER A 142 5.76 -3.52 8.66
N LEU A 143 5.93 -4.84 8.73
CA LEU A 143 6.24 -5.54 9.98
C LEU A 143 7.60 -5.12 10.55
N PHE A 144 8.63 -5.08 9.69
CA PHE A 144 9.99 -4.70 10.11
C PHE A 144 10.11 -3.24 10.54
N GLU A 145 9.39 -2.33 9.88
CA GLU A 145 9.43 -0.90 10.22
C GLU A 145 8.43 -0.52 11.32
N GLY A 146 7.50 -1.40 11.69
CA GLY A 146 6.44 -1.09 12.64
C GLY A 146 5.50 0.04 12.17
N ARG A 147 5.38 0.24 10.85
CA ARG A 147 4.52 1.26 10.24
C ARG A 147 4.03 0.83 8.86
N ILE A 148 2.86 1.32 8.48
CA ILE A 148 2.34 1.21 7.12
C ILE A 148 2.44 2.58 6.46
N VAL A 149 2.93 2.59 5.22
CA VAL A 149 3.21 3.79 4.45
C VAL A 149 2.35 3.80 3.18
N TRP A 150 1.80 4.95 2.82
CA TRP A 150 1.04 5.13 1.59
C TRP A 150 1.30 6.48 0.93
N MET A 151 1.01 6.55 -0.38
CA MET A 151 1.05 7.80 -1.12
C MET A 151 -0.24 8.56 -0.88
N GLU A 152 -0.12 9.79 -0.38
CA GLU A 152 -1.23 10.70 -0.15
C GLU A 152 -1.48 11.61 -1.36
N GLY A 153 -0.42 11.97 -2.08
CA GLY A 153 -0.54 12.79 -3.28
C GLY A 153 0.82 13.15 -3.85
N ARG A 154 0.85 14.22 -4.64
CA ARG A 154 2.09 14.81 -5.17
C ARG A 154 2.05 16.31 -4.95
N LYS A 155 3.16 16.89 -4.51
CA LYS A 155 3.35 18.34 -4.41
C LYS A 155 4.35 18.81 -5.44
N TRP A 156 4.09 19.97 -6.05
CA TRP A 156 5.08 20.63 -6.89
C TRP A 156 6.19 21.18 -6.00
N GLU A 157 7.43 20.85 -6.33
CA GLU A 157 8.60 21.43 -5.69
C GLU A 157 9.43 22.11 -6.77
N TRP A 158 9.60 23.42 -6.65
CA TRP A 158 10.49 24.20 -7.49
C TRP A 158 11.93 23.74 -7.26
N THR A 159 12.60 23.33 -8.32
CA THR A 159 14.03 22.97 -8.29
C THR A 159 14.88 24.14 -8.76
N ASP A 160 14.38 24.92 -9.72
CA ASP A 160 14.98 26.16 -10.16
C ASP A 160 13.89 27.19 -10.47
N ILE A 161 13.81 28.22 -9.63
CA ILE A 161 12.79 29.26 -9.74
C ILE A 161 13.08 30.18 -10.94
N CYS A 162 14.37 30.40 -11.27
CA CYS A 162 14.79 31.30 -12.35
C CYS A 162 14.46 30.73 -13.73
N TYR A 163 14.53 29.40 -13.88
CA TYR A 163 14.16 28.71 -15.12
C TYR A 163 12.72 28.16 -15.11
N CYS A 164 11.93 28.46 -14.07
CA CYS A 164 10.59 27.90 -13.88
C CYS A 164 10.58 26.35 -13.93
N GLU A 165 11.64 25.72 -13.44
CA GLU A 165 11.75 24.27 -13.39
C GLU A 165 11.33 23.74 -12.03
N GLY A 166 10.56 22.66 -12.05
CA GLY A 166 10.16 21.97 -10.84
C GLY A 166 9.82 20.52 -11.12
N ARG A 167 9.68 19.76 -10.05
CA ARG A 167 9.31 18.34 -10.09
C ARG A 167 8.17 18.06 -9.13
N LEU A 168 7.28 17.16 -9.55
CA LEU A 168 6.27 16.60 -8.67
C LEU A 168 6.93 15.61 -7.71
N LYS A 169 7.00 15.94 -6.42
CA LYS A 169 7.43 15.02 -5.38
C LYS A 169 6.25 14.29 -4.75
N PRO A 170 6.34 12.97 -4.53
CA PRO A 170 5.30 12.23 -3.81
C PRO A 170 5.24 12.70 -2.35
N VAL A 171 4.02 12.93 -1.88
CA VAL A 171 3.71 13.12 -0.46
C VAL A 171 3.34 11.76 0.10
N VAL A 172 4.03 11.39 1.17
CA VAL A 172 3.94 10.08 1.78
C VAL A 172 3.43 10.26 3.21
N ALA A 173 2.40 9.52 3.55
CA ALA A 173 1.84 9.46 4.89
C ALA A 173 2.06 8.06 5.48
N GLU A 174 2.03 8.00 6.81
CA GLU A 174 2.31 6.78 7.55
C GLU A 174 1.41 6.62 8.77
N ARG A 175 1.20 5.37 9.17
CA ARG A 175 0.54 4.98 10.42
C ARG A 175 1.39 3.96 11.14
N LYS A 176 1.54 4.11 12.46
CA LYS A 176 2.21 3.12 13.31
C LYS A 176 1.40 1.82 13.35
N LEU A 177 2.09 0.71 13.22
CA LEU A 177 1.55 -0.63 13.37
C LEU A 177 1.77 -1.08 14.82
N ASN A 178 0.73 -1.52 15.51
CA ASN A 178 0.82 -1.93 16.91
C ASN A 178 1.18 -3.42 17.09
N VAL A 179 1.44 -4.13 15.98
CA VAL A 179 1.79 -5.55 16.01
C VAL A 179 3.29 -5.71 16.24
N LYS A 180 3.64 -6.42 17.31
CA LYS A 180 5.03 -6.78 17.61
C LYS A 180 5.27 -8.22 17.17
N ALA A 181 5.90 -8.39 16.02
CA ALA A 181 6.39 -9.68 15.56
C ALA A 181 7.90 -9.80 15.88
N PRO A 182 8.39 -10.96 16.34
CA PRO A 182 9.82 -11.15 16.63
C PRO A 182 10.67 -10.95 15.37
N MET A 183 11.59 -9.98 15.41
CA MET A 183 12.46 -9.59 14.28
C MET A 183 13.19 -10.79 13.65
N LEU A 184 13.74 -11.67 14.49
CA LEU A 184 14.50 -12.82 14.03
C LEU A 184 13.63 -13.85 13.27
N GLU A 185 12.40 -14.07 13.73
CA GLU A 185 11.47 -14.97 13.06
C GLU A 185 11.03 -14.42 11.71
N LEU A 186 10.76 -13.11 11.65
CA LEU A 186 10.46 -12.43 10.39
C LEU A 186 11.63 -12.53 9.41
N LEU A 187 12.86 -12.25 9.85
CA LEU A 187 14.06 -12.38 9.02
C LEU A 187 14.24 -13.80 8.48
N LYS A 188 14.03 -14.81 9.33
CA LYS A 188 14.09 -16.21 8.89
C LYS A 188 13.07 -16.47 7.79
N LYS A 189 11.79 -16.15 8.02
CA LYS A 189 10.69 -16.36 7.04
C LYS A 189 10.95 -15.59 5.74
N SER A 190 11.33 -14.32 5.80
CA SER A 190 11.55 -13.49 4.60
C SER A 190 12.83 -13.86 3.83
N SER A 191 13.86 -14.35 4.51
CA SER A 191 15.09 -14.83 3.86
C SER A 191 14.88 -16.11 3.05
N GLU A 192 13.83 -16.87 3.36
CA GLU A 192 13.48 -18.15 2.72
C GLU A 192 12.37 -18.00 1.67
N ASP A 193 11.88 -16.78 1.44
CA ASP A 193 10.81 -16.54 0.48
C ASP A 193 11.26 -16.95 -0.94
N ARG A 194 10.32 -17.50 -1.69
CA ARG A 194 10.53 -17.96 -3.06
C ARG A 194 10.95 -16.81 -3.98
N SER A 195 10.48 -15.59 -3.73
CA SER A 195 10.76 -14.41 -4.53
C SER A 195 11.97 -13.65 -4.02
N SER A 196 12.86 -13.29 -4.95
CA SER A 196 13.98 -12.39 -4.68
C SER A 196 13.55 -10.99 -4.22
N ILE A 197 12.35 -10.53 -4.56
CA ILE A 197 11.84 -9.22 -4.12
C ILE A 197 11.69 -9.18 -2.60
N VAL A 198 11.18 -10.26 -2.00
CA VAL A 198 10.99 -10.38 -0.56
C VAL A 198 12.34 -10.59 0.14
N ARG A 199 13.19 -11.49 -0.38
CA ARG A 199 14.54 -11.71 0.16
C ARG A 199 15.38 -10.43 0.13
N ARG A 200 15.22 -9.60 -0.90
CA ARG A 200 15.85 -8.27 -1.00
C ARG A 200 15.42 -7.35 0.15
N VAL A 201 14.13 -7.33 0.51
CA VAL A 201 13.65 -6.57 1.68
C VAL A 201 14.34 -7.09 2.94
N SER A 202 14.42 -8.41 3.11
CA SER A 202 15.11 -9.02 4.25
C SER A 202 16.59 -8.58 4.35
N ALA A 203 17.30 -8.54 3.22
CA ALA A 203 18.70 -8.10 3.17
C ALA A 203 18.86 -6.59 3.45
N GLU A 204 17.92 -5.74 3.01
CA GLU A 204 17.92 -4.30 3.36
C GLU A 204 17.72 -4.09 4.86
N ILE A 205 16.82 -4.86 5.48
CA ILE A 205 16.58 -4.80 6.92
C ILE A 205 17.78 -5.32 7.69
N LEU A 206 18.41 -6.40 7.24
CA LEU A 206 19.66 -6.89 7.83
C LEU A 206 20.72 -5.79 7.86
N ILE A 207 20.96 -5.09 6.74
CA ILE A 207 21.93 -3.99 6.66
C ILE A 207 21.60 -2.88 7.67
N ARG A 208 20.32 -2.52 7.80
CA ARG A 208 19.88 -1.47 8.72
C ARG A 208 20.08 -1.84 10.18
N GLU A 209 19.91 -3.12 10.51
CA GLU A 209 19.90 -3.64 11.88
C GLU A 209 21.18 -4.45 12.21
N LEU A 210 22.29 -4.25 11.49
CA LEU A 210 23.53 -5.03 11.70
C LEU A 210 24.02 -4.97 13.14
N ASP A 211 24.01 -3.78 13.74
CA ASP A 211 24.51 -3.54 15.09
C ASP A 211 23.65 -4.23 16.17
N SER A 212 22.35 -4.42 15.91
CA SER A 212 21.42 -5.01 16.87
C SER A 212 21.35 -6.54 16.81
N LEU A 213 21.75 -7.13 15.67
CA LEU A 213 21.65 -8.58 15.41
C LEU A 213 22.89 -9.36 15.86
N GLY A 214 24.02 -8.71 16.10
CA GLY A 214 25.25 -9.33 16.61
C GLY A 214 25.73 -10.52 15.76
N SER A 215 26.05 -11.65 16.41
CA SER A 215 26.61 -12.83 15.73
C SER A 215 25.66 -13.47 14.71
N VAL A 216 24.34 -13.31 14.89
CA VAL A 216 23.33 -13.85 13.97
C VAL A 216 23.36 -13.13 12.62
N ALA A 217 23.83 -11.87 12.60
CA ALA A 217 23.94 -11.09 11.37
C ALA A 217 24.86 -11.78 10.35
N ARG A 218 25.99 -12.35 10.79
CA ARG A 218 26.97 -13.01 9.92
C ARG A 218 26.37 -14.21 9.18
N THR A 219 25.58 -15.03 9.87
CA THR A 219 24.90 -16.19 9.26
C THR A 219 23.91 -15.77 8.15
N PHE A 220 23.13 -14.71 8.37
CA PHE A 220 22.24 -14.19 7.34
C PHE A 220 23.00 -13.55 6.18
N THR A 221 24.09 -12.84 6.47
CA THR A 221 24.97 -12.23 5.46
C THR A 221 25.53 -13.27 4.50
N GLU A 222 26.14 -14.35 5.02
CA GLU A 222 26.68 -15.45 4.21
C GLU A 222 25.61 -16.10 3.34
N ARG A 223 24.39 -16.25 3.91
CA ARG A 223 23.23 -16.76 3.16
C ARG A 223 22.83 -15.84 2.01
N PHE A 224 22.78 -14.53 2.23
CA PHE A 224 22.41 -13.58 1.18
C PHE A 224 23.49 -13.45 0.10
N ILE A 225 24.77 -13.54 0.44
CA ILE A 225 25.87 -13.58 -0.55
C ILE A 225 25.70 -14.77 -1.50
N SER A 226 25.30 -15.91 -0.96
CA SER A 226 25.07 -17.14 -1.73
C SER A 226 23.75 -17.14 -2.51
N ASP A 227 22.96 -16.05 -2.49
CA ASP A 227 21.70 -15.95 -3.22
C ASP A 227 21.90 -15.93 -4.73
N LYS A 228 21.00 -16.60 -5.46
CA LYS A 228 21.02 -16.63 -6.94
C LYS A 228 20.73 -15.25 -7.54
N SER A 229 20.02 -14.39 -6.83
CA SER A 229 19.57 -13.10 -7.32
C SER A 229 20.58 -12.00 -6.99
N ARG A 230 21.16 -11.40 -8.02
CA ARG A 230 22.18 -10.35 -7.87
C ARG A 230 21.78 -9.17 -6.96
N PRO A 231 20.55 -8.62 -7.03
CA PRO A 231 20.14 -7.56 -6.10
C PRO A 231 20.15 -7.97 -4.61
N VAL A 232 20.08 -9.26 -4.31
CA VAL A 232 20.15 -9.81 -2.95
C VAL A 232 21.60 -10.06 -2.57
N SER A 233 22.38 -10.71 -3.45
CA SER A 233 23.80 -11.01 -3.18
C SER A 233 24.64 -9.75 -3.00
N GLU A 234 24.43 -8.71 -3.81
CA GLU A 234 25.12 -7.42 -3.67
C GLU A 234 24.87 -6.77 -2.30
N ARG A 235 23.67 -6.95 -1.73
CA ARG A 235 23.36 -6.46 -0.38
C ARG A 235 24.02 -7.32 0.70
N GLY A 236 24.12 -8.62 0.48
CA GLY A 236 24.91 -9.51 1.34
C GLY A 236 26.39 -9.13 1.36
N GLU A 237 26.98 -8.89 0.19
CA GLU A 237 28.38 -8.45 0.07
C GLU A 237 28.61 -7.10 0.78
N PHE A 238 27.66 -6.16 0.62
CA PHE A 238 27.71 -4.89 1.33
C PHE A 238 27.63 -5.07 2.85
N ALA A 239 26.76 -5.96 3.34
CA ALA A 239 26.64 -6.27 4.76
C ALA A 239 27.93 -6.89 5.33
N LEU A 240 28.59 -7.79 4.59
CA LEU A 240 29.86 -8.39 5.00
C LEU A 240 30.95 -7.33 5.14
N LYS A 241 31.09 -6.44 4.15
CA LYS A 241 32.05 -5.34 4.21
C LYS A 241 31.84 -4.47 5.46
N LYS A 242 30.57 -4.22 5.82
CA LYS A 242 30.22 -3.45 7.02
C LYS A 242 30.58 -4.17 8.32
N LEU A 243 30.35 -5.47 8.41
CA LEU A 243 30.76 -6.27 9.56
C LEU A 243 32.28 -6.28 9.74
N ASP A 244 33.04 -6.47 8.67
CA ASP A 244 34.51 -6.48 8.71
C ASP A 244 35.11 -5.10 9.05
N GLU A 245 34.44 -4.01 8.65
CA GLU A 245 34.77 -2.64 9.06
C GLU A 245 34.55 -2.45 10.58
N ALA A 246 33.43 -2.94 11.10
CA ALA A 246 33.09 -2.83 12.53
C ALA A 246 34.04 -3.66 13.41
N GLU A 247 34.37 -4.90 13.02
CA GLU A 247 35.32 -5.75 13.74
C GLU A 247 36.71 -5.12 13.81
N ARG A 248 37.19 -4.53 12.71
CA ARG A 248 38.47 -3.80 12.69
C ARG A 248 38.46 -2.56 13.59
N ALA A 249 37.36 -1.83 13.64
CA ALA A 249 37.20 -0.67 14.52
C ALA A 249 37.13 -1.05 16.01
N THR A 250 36.72 -2.28 16.33
CA THR A 250 36.67 -2.78 17.71
C THR A 250 38.03 -3.30 18.20
N THR A 251 38.94 -3.60 17.26
CA THR A 251 40.27 -4.19 17.54
C THR A 251 41.40 -3.15 17.53
N SER A 252 41.12 -1.90 17.09
CA SER A 252 42.04 -0.75 17.16
C SER A 252 41.79 0.10 18.41
#